data_AF-A0A958UR69-F1
#
_entry.id   AF-A0A958UR69-F1
#
_cell.length_a   1.000
_cell.length_b   1.000
_cell.length_c   1.000
_cell.angle_alpha   90.00
_cell.angle_beta   90.00
_cell.angle_gamma   90.00
#
_symmetry.space_group_name_H-M   'P 1'
#
loop_
_entity.id
_entity.type
_entity.pdbx_description
1 polymer ?
#
loop_
_entity_poly.entity_id
_entity_poly.type
_entity_poly.pdbx_seq_one_letter_code
_entity_poly.pdbx_strand_id
1 'polypeptide(L)' 'GRDISDEILELVAKISSEENAIVKKFNSLKKISKSAGHSQALLHLKTEYCDKNRCLQCAIGSSIIGTVAQPEVRRIMEN' A
#
# COMPACT_ATOMS: atom_id res chain seq x y z
N GLY A 1 -31.39 0.52 -1.08
CA GLY A 1 -30.93 1.88 -0.72
C GLY A 1 -29.45 1.97 -0.98
N ARG A 2 -28.91 3.17 -1.24
CA ARG A 2 -27.45 3.34 -1.34
C ARG A 2 -26.82 3.18 0.04
N ASP A 3 -25.64 2.55 0.08
CA ASP A 3 -24.85 2.39 1.30
C ASP A 3 -24.17 3.73 1.64
N ILE A 4 -24.22 4.13 2.90
CA ILE A 4 -23.58 5.37 3.39
C ILE A 4 -22.06 5.38 3.13
N SER A 5 -21.44 4.20 3.09
CA SER A 5 -20.02 4.02 2.83
C SER A 5 -19.65 4.44 1.41
N ASP A 6 -20.53 4.17 0.43
CA ASP A 6 -20.30 4.57 -0.96
C ASP A 6 -20.32 6.09 -1.10
N GLU A 7 -21.24 6.77 -0.40
CA GLU A 7 -21.33 8.23 -0.40
C GLU A 7 -20.06 8.87 0.22
N ILE A 8 -19.54 8.28 1.30
CA ILE A 8 -18.29 8.74 1.93
C ILE A 8 -17.10 8.54 0.98
N LEU A 9 -17.00 7.39 0.31
CA LEU A 9 -15.92 7.12 -0.64
C LEU A 9 -15.96 8.08 -1.83
N GLU A 10 -17.15 8.41 -2.34
CA GLU A 10 -17.31 9.42 -3.40
C GLU A 10 -16.84 10.81 -2.94
N LEU A 11 -17.15 11.20 -1.71
CA LEU A 11 -16.71 12.49 -1.14
C LEU A 11 -15.19 12.51 -1.01
N VAL A 12 -14.59 11.48 -0.43
CA VAL A 12 -13.15 11.36 -0.21
C VAL A 12 -12.38 11.33 -1.55
N ALA A 13 -12.97 10.77 -2.61
CA ALA A 13 -12.38 10.77 -3.94
C ALA A 13 -12.30 12.18 -4.57
N LYS A 14 -13.17 13.11 -4.17
CA LYS A 14 -13.22 14.50 -4.69
C LYS A 14 -12.29 15.45 -3.93
N ILE A 15 -11.85 15.10 -2.73
CA ILE A 15 -10.92 15.90 -1.94
C ILE A 15 -9.50 15.68 -2.48
N SER A 16 -8.70 16.76 -2.57
CA SER A 16 -7.30 16.68 -2.98
C SER A 16 -6.48 15.78 -2.07
N SER A 17 -5.44 15.16 -2.63
CA SER A 17 -4.43 14.42 -1.84
C SER A 17 -3.87 15.27 -0.71
N GLU A 18 -3.61 14.66 0.44
CA GLU A 18 -2.86 15.32 1.52
C GLU A 18 -1.42 15.63 1.10
N GLU A 19 -0.90 16.73 1.63
CA GLU A 19 0.47 17.18 1.40
C GLU A 19 1.34 16.97 2.64
N ASN A 20 1.77 15.73 2.88
CA ASN A 20 2.64 15.38 3.99
C ASN A 20 3.92 14.66 3.51
N ALA A 21 4.90 14.49 4.41
CA ALA A 21 6.20 13.91 4.06
C ALA A 21 6.11 12.47 3.52
N ILE A 22 5.19 11.66 4.06
CA ILE A 22 4.99 10.27 3.63
C ILE A 22 4.45 10.24 2.20
N VAL A 23 3.39 11.00 1.92
CA VAL A 23 2.81 11.10 0.58
C VAL A 23 3.80 11.68 -0.43
N LYS A 24 4.57 12.71 -0.06
CA LYS A 24 5.64 13.27 -0.89
C LYS A 24 6.68 12.21 -1.25
N LYS A 25 7.06 11.35 -0.29
CA LYS A 25 8.02 10.26 -0.55
C LYS A 25 7.46 9.21 -1.49
N PHE A 26 6.23 8.73 -1.29
CA PHE A 26 5.60 7.80 -2.24
C PHE A 26 5.47 8.41 -3.64
N ASN A 27 5.02 9.66 -3.75
CA ASN A 27 4.89 10.35 -5.02
C ASN A 27 6.24 10.59 -5.72
N SER A 28 7.35 10.67 -4.96
CA SER A 28 8.71 10.73 -5.53
C SER A 28 9.14 9.44 -6.21
N LEU A 29 8.61 8.29 -5.78
CA LEU A 29 8.84 6.98 -6.41
C LEU A 29 7.91 6.78 -7.61
N LYS A 30 6.63 7.13 -7.45
CA LYS A 30 5.62 7.11 -8.51
C LYS A 30 4.50 8.08 -8.16
N LYS A 31 4.15 8.99 -9.07
CA LYS A 31 3.05 9.95 -8.88
C LYS A 31 1.69 9.22 -8.86
N ILE A 32 1.20 8.87 -7.66
CA ILE A 32 -0.01 8.05 -7.48
C ILE A 32 -1.09 8.72 -6.64
N SER A 33 -0.73 9.57 -5.68
CA SER A 33 -1.71 10.20 -4.79
C SER A 33 -2.35 11.40 -5.47
N LYS A 34 -3.66 11.29 -5.76
CA LYS A 34 -4.44 12.33 -6.47
C LYS A 34 -5.61 12.84 -5.62
N SER A 35 -6.16 11.99 -4.76
CA SER A 35 -7.25 12.31 -3.86
C SER A 35 -6.87 12.02 -2.40
N ALA A 36 -7.67 12.51 -1.46
CA ALA A 36 -7.54 12.20 -0.04
C ALA A 36 -7.62 10.68 0.21
N GLY A 37 -8.45 9.96 -0.56
CA GLY A 37 -8.53 8.50 -0.47
C GLY A 37 -7.21 7.82 -0.80
N HIS A 38 -6.49 8.32 -1.81
CA HIS A 38 -5.17 7.78 -2.14
C HIS A 38 -4.14 8.09 -1.05
N SER A 39 -4.10 9.33 -0.53
CA SER A 39 -3.13 9.67 0.53
C SER A 39 -3.38 8.88 1.80
N GLN A 40 -4.66 8.68 2.18
CA GLN A 40 -5.04 7.85 3.31
C GLN A 40 -4.67 6.38 3.11
N ALA A 41 -4.87 5.83 1.90
CA ALA A 41 -4.42 4.48 1.58
C ALA A 41 -2.90 4.33 1.71
N LEU A 42 -2.12 5.33 1.30
CA LEU A 42 -0.65 5.32 1.44
C LEU A 42 -0.19 5.45 2.89
N LEU A 43 -0.85 6.27 3.69
CA LEU A 43 -0.58 6.37 5.13
C LEU A 43 -0.86 5.04 5.81
N HIS A 44 -2.00 4.42 5.50
CA HIS A 44 -2.34 3.10 6.02
C HIS A 44 -1.32 2.04 5.57
N LEU A 45 -0.95 2.01 4.29
CA LEU A 45 0.07 1.10 3.76
C LEU A 45 1.40 1.27 4.49
N LYS A 46 1.85 2.51 4.73
CA LYS A 46 3.08 2.77 5.48
C LYS A 46 2.99 2.19 6.90
N THR A 47 1.96 2.57 7.65
CA THR A 47 1.85 2.24 9.08
C THR A 47 1.55 0.76 9.33
N GLU A 48 0.64 0.18 8.55
CA GLU A 48 0.14 -1.17 8.80
C GLU A 48 0.91 -2.25 8.03
N TYR A 49 1.65 -1.87 6.99
CA TYR A 49 2.37 -2.79 6.13
C TYR A 49 3.88 -2.56 6.13
N CYS A 50 4.35 -1.38 5.70
CA CYS A 50 5.78 -1.10 5.57
C CYS A 50 6.50 -1.13 6.93
N ASP A 51 5.96 -0.43 7.94
CA ASP A 51 6.60 -0.32 9.26
C ASP A 51 6.66 -1.63 10.01
N LYS A 52 5.68 -2.48 9.73
CA LYS A 52 5.59 -3.84 10.27
C LYS A 52 6.37 -4.85 9.43
N ASN A 53 7.10 -4.39 8.40
CA ASN A 53 7.83 -5.22 7.44
C ASN A 53 6.99 -6.33 6.82
N ARG A 54 5.68 -6.13 6.64
CA ARG A 54 4.79 -7.15 6.05
C ARG A 54 5.12 -7.45 4.60
N CYS A 55 5.84 -6.56 3.91
CA CYS A 55 6.39 -6.85 2.59
C CYS A 55 7.32 -8.08 2.60
N LEU A 56 8.02 -8.35 3.71
CA LEU A 56 8.85 -9.55 3.86
C LEU A 56 8.04 -10.80 4.22
N GLN A 57 6.74 -10.67 4.48
CA GLN A 57 5.82 -11.77 4.78
C GLN A 57 4.89 -12.08 3.59
N CYS A 58 4.95 -11.30 2.53
CA CYS A 58 4.16 -11.49 1.32
C CYS A 58 5.02 -12.16 0.25
N ALA A 59 4.50 -13.21 -0.40
CA ALA A 59 5.22 -13.95 -1.43
C ALA A 59 5.88 -13.02 -2.48
N ILE A 60 5.17 -11.97 -2.90
CA ILE A 60 5.69 -10.98 -3.85
C ILE A 60 6.82 -10.16 -3.21
N GLY A 61 6.59 -9.55 -2.05
CA GLY A 61 7.57 -8.67 -1.43
C GLY A 61 8.82 -9.42 -0.96
N SER A 62 8.67 -10.63 -0.41
CA SER A 62 9.80 -11.50 -0.05
C SER A 62 10.62 -11.88 -1.28
N SER A 63 9.98 -12.15 -2.42
CA SER A 63 10.68 -12.47 -3.67
C SER A 63 11.48 -11.30 -4.25
N ILE A 64 11.03 -10.06 -4.01
CA ILE A 64 11.65 -8.84 -4.53
C ILE A 64 12.73 -8.30 -3.58
N ILE A 65 12.49 -8.36 -2.26
CA ILE A 65 13.29 -7.65 -1.25
C ILE A 65 14.20 -8.60 -0.45
N GLY A 66 13.81 -9.86 -0.23
CA GLY A 66 14.46 -10.77 0.74
C GLY A 66 15.86 -11.31 0.37
N THR A 67 16.45 -10.86 -0.73
CA THR A 67 17.83 -11.12 -1.23
C THR A 67 18.38 -12.55 -1.30
N VAL A 68 17.70 -13.59 -0.82
CA VAL A 68 18.04 -14.99 -1.08
C VAL A 68 16.73 -15.75 -1.26
N ALA A 69 16.36 -16.05 -2.50
CA ALA A 69 15.46 -17.17 -2.73
C ALA A 69 16.21 -18.44 -2.31
N GLN A 70 16.11 -18.80 -1.03
CA GLN A 70 16.54 -20.09 -0.54
C GLN A 70 15.69 -21.15 -1.26
N PRO A 71 16.28 -22.29 -1.66
CA PRO A 71 15.60 -23.34 -2.42
C PRO A 71 14.34 -23.92 -1.74
N GLU A 72 14.06 -23.58 -0.48
CA GLU A 72 12.88 -24.03 0.27
C GLU A 72 11.66 -23.11 0.14
N VAL A 73 11.80 -21.81 -0.17
CA VAL A 73 10.64 -20.95 -0.55
C VAL A 73 10.02 -21.45 -1.87
N ARG A 74 10.83 -22.11 -2.71
CA ARG A 74 10.38 -22.86 -3.89
C ARG A 74 9.42 -24.01 -3.55
N ARG A 75 9.51 -24.62 -2.35
CA ARG A 75 8.68 -25.76 -1.93
C ARG A 75 7.38 -25.38 -1.22
N ILE A 76 7.30 -24.19 -0.62
CA ILE A 76 6.08 -23.72 0.06
C ILE A 76 5.09 -23.09 -0.94
N MET A 77 5.55 -22.67 -2.13
CA MET A 77 4.67 -22.24 -3.25
C MET A 77 4.26 -23.40 -4.18
N GLU A 78 4.68 -24.63 -3.88
CA GLU A 78 4.34 -25.87 -4.60
C GLU A 78 3.38 -26.78 -3.79
N ASN A 79 2.68 -26.24 -2.78
CA ASN A 79 1.49 -26.87 -2.19
C ASN A 79 0.31 -25.89 -2.15
#